data_AF-A0A328IW83-F1
#
_entry.id   AF-A0A328IW83-F1
#
_cell.length_a   1.000
_cell.length_b   1.000
_cell.length_c   1.000
_cell.angle_alpha   90.00
_cell.angle_beta   90.00
_cell.angle_gamma   90.00
#
_symmetry.space_group_name_H-M   'P 1'
#
loop_
_entity.id
_entity.type
_entity.pdbx_description
1 polymer ?
#
loop_
_entity_poly.entity_id
_entity_poly.type
_entity_poly.pdbx_seq_one_letter_code
_entity_poly.pdbx_strand_id
1 'polypeptide(L)' 'MYYRSKENGIFNFNLYSNYRAVGSRYIATRPSEQEDVVEELNSEDDAKLFEDFIWASLQRVRDYIDFKDFDSFCHGRRQ' A
#
# COMPACT_ATOMS: atom_id res chain seq x y z
N MET A 1 5.34 -2.12 -2.03
CA MET A 1 4.23 -3.07 -2.28
C MET A 1 3.70 -2.84 -3.69
N TYR A 2 3.37 -3.89 -4.45
CA TYR A 2 2.72 -3.76 -5.76
C TYR A 2 1.23 -4.07 -5.67
N TYR A 3 0.41 -3.26 -6.31
CA TYR A 3 -1.02 -3.49 -6.48
C TYR A 3 -1.39 -3.49 -7.95
N ARG A 4 -2.26 -4.41 -8.36
CA ARG A 4 -2.77 -4.50 -9.72
C ARG A 4 -4.23 -4.05 -9.71
N SER A 5 -4.48 -2.85 -10.20
CA SER A 5 -5.83 -2.36 -10.47
C SER A 5 -6.48 -3.21 -11.55
N LYS A 6 -7.81 -3.29 -11.50
CA LYS A 6 -8.59 -3.94 -12.55
C LYS A 6 -8.39 -3.26 -13.91
N GLU A 7 -8.33 -1.93 -13.92
CA GLU A 7 -8.41 -1.13 -15.15
C GLU A 7 -7.19 -0.23 -15.36
N ASN A 8 -6.52 0.20 -14.29
CA ASN A 8 -5.49 1.24 -14.34
C ASN A 8 -4.04 0.71 -14.37
N GLY A 9 -3.86 -0.62 -14.35
CA GLY A 9 -2.55 -1.26 -14.45
C GLY A 9 -1.91 -1.63 -13.10
N ILE A 10 -0.58 -1.65 -13.05
CA ILE A 10 0.18 -2.07 -11.86
C ILE A 10 0.84 -0.85 -11.22
N PHE A 11 0.58 -0.68 -9.93
CA PHE A 11 1.07 0.41 -9.11
C PHE A 11 2.10 -0.09 -8.12
N ASN A 12 3.27 0.55 -8.11
CA ASN A 12 4.25 0.35 -7.05
C ASN A 12 4.05 1.41 -5.98
N PHE A 13 3.45 1.03 -4.85
CA PHE A 13 3.16 1.96 -3.74
C PHE A 13 4.41 2.62 -3.15
N ASN A 14 5.60 2.05 -3.37
CA ASN A 14 6.85 2.67 -2.91
C ASN A 14 7.24 3.94 -3.71
N LEU A 15 6.60 4.18 -4.86
CA LEU A 15 6.85 5.37 -5.69
C LEU A 15 5.98 6.56 -5.29
N TYR A 16 5.04 6.37 -4.37
CA TYR A 16 4.07 7.38 -3.97
C TYR A 16 4.39 7.91 -2.58
N SER A 17 4.21 9.21 -2.43
CA SER A 17 4.40 9.93 -1.18
C SER A 17 3.16 9.92 -0.31
N ASN A 18 1.99 9.86 -0.95
CA ASN A 18 0.70 9.85 -0.30
C ASN A 18 -0.29 9.03 -1.13
N TYR A 19 -1.33 8.51 -0.49
CA TYR A 19 -2.46 7.85 -1.13
C TYR A 19 -3.68 8.00 -0.23
N ARG A 20 -4.84 8.22 -0.83
CA ARG A 20 -6.08 8.53 -0.11
C ARG A 20 -7.33 8.23 -0.94
N ALA A 21 -8.45 7.98 -0.27
CA ALA A 21 -9.75 8.01 -0.90
C ALA A 21 -10.22 9.46 -1.16
N VAL A 22 -10.71 9.75 -2.37
CA VAL A 22 -11.33 11.03 -2.75
C VAL A 22 -12.59 10.74 -3.56
N GLY A 23 -13.76 10.98 -2.96
CA GLY A 23 -15.03 10.53 -3.53
C GLY A 23 -14.98 9.02 -3.79
N SER A 24 -15.43 8.57 -4.95
CA SER A 24 -15.43 7.15 -5.33
C SER A 24 -14.09 6.64 -5.90
N ARG A 25 -12.99 7.38 -5.74
CA ARG A 25 -11.68 7.02 -6.30
C ARG A 25 -10.65 6.85 -5.20
N TYR A 26 -9.75 5.90 -5.39
CA TYR A 26 -8.52 5.82 -4.62
C TYR A 26 -7.37 6.39 -5.45
N ILE A 27 -6.75 7.45 -4.96
CA ILE A 27 -5.68 8.17 -5.67
C ILE A 27 -4.35 8.03 -4.94
N ALA A 28 -3.25 8.07 -5.68
CA ALA A 28 -1.91 8.11 -5.13
C ALA A 28 -1.11 9.27 -5.73
N THR A 29 -0.42 10.02 -4.86
CA THR A 29 0.34 11.21 -5.22
C THR A 29 1.84 10.91 -5.21
N ARG A 30 2.50 11.10 -6.34
CA ARG A 30 3.95 10.96 -6.49
C ARG A 30 4.67 12.11 -5.77
N PRO A 31 5.96 11.97 -5.41
CA PRO A 31 6.77 13.06 -4.87
C PRO A 31 6.83 14.31 -5.76
N SER A 32 6.55 14.18 -7.06
CA SER A 32 6.45 15.28 -8.01
C SER A 32 5.09 15.98 -8.02
N GLU A 33 4.23 15.73 -7.02
CA GLU A 33 2.85 16.24 -6.91
C GLU A 33 1.91 15.78 -8.04
N GLN A 34 2.30 14.75 -8.80
CA GLN A 34 1.46 14.14 -9.80
C GLN A 34 0.51 13.14 -9.15
N GLU A 35 -0.80 13.29 -9.37
CA GLU A 35 -1.82 12.34 -8.92
C GLU A 35 -2.09 11.28 -9.98
N ASP A 36 -2.09 10.02 -9.56
CA ASP A 36 -2.54 8.87 -10.35
C ASP A 36 -3.81 8.29 -9.71
N VAL A 37 -4.81 7.95 -10.54
CA VAL A 37 -5.97 7.18 -10.10
C VAL A 37 -5.57 5.71 -10.04
N VAL A 38 -5.51 5.17 -8.83
CA VAL A 38 -5.11 3.78 -8.59
C VAL A 38 -6.30 2.86 -8.82
N GLU A 39 -7.48 3.20 -8.28
CA GLU A 39 -8.70 2.43 -8.52
C GLU A 39 -9.94 3.31 -8.52
N GLU A 40 -10.87 3.02 -9.44
CA GLU A 40 -12.21 3.61 -9.41
C GLU A 40 -13.19 2.61 -8.78
N LEU A 41 -13.94 3.09 -7.80
CA LEU A 41 -14.84 2.28 -6.99
C LEU A 41 -16.28 2.79 -7.14
N ASN A 42 -17.24 2.00 -6.67
CA ASN A 42 -18.66 2.31 -6.89
C ASN A 42 -19.16 3.47 -6.02
N SER A 43 -18.53 3.69 -4.87
CA SER A 43 -18.96 4.67 -3.88
C SER A 43 -17.78 5.23 -3.08
N GLU A 44 -18.01 6.33 -2.36
CA GLU A 44 -17.02 6.89 -1.44
C GLU A 44 -16.72 5.95 -0.26
N ASP A 45 -17.74 5.25 0.23
CA ASP A 45 -17.56 4.29 1.31
C ASP A 45 -16.68 3.10 0.88
N ASP A 46 -16.86 2.61 -0.35
CA ASP A 46 -15.98 1.58 -0.92
C ASP A 46 -14.54 2.08 -1.05
N ALA A 47 -14.34 3.34 -1.41
CA ALA A 47 -13.01 3.95 -1.51
C ALA A 47 -12.31 4.03 -0.15
N LYS A 48 -13.04 4.36 0.91
CA LYS A 48 -12.50 4.34 2.29
C LYS A 48 -12.17 2.92 2.75
N LEU A 49 -13.06 1.96 2.49
CA LEU A 49 -12.81 0.55 2.80
C LEU A 49 -11.57 0.02 2.05
N PHE A 50 -11.38 0.45 0.81
CA PHE A 50 -10.21 0.11 0.03
C PHE A 50 -8.93 0.75 0.61
N GLU A 51 -8.98 2.01 1.02
CA GLU A 51 -7.89 2.69 1.72
C GLU A 51 -7.48 1.95 2.99
N ASP A 52 -8.44 1.56 3.84
CA ASP A 52 -8.19 0.78 5.06
C ASP A 52 -7.54 -0.57 4.74
N PHE A 53 -7.98 -1.23 3.67
CA PHE A 53 -7.39 -2.48 3.21
C PHE A 53 -5.93 -2.31 2.78
N ILE A 54 -5.59 -1.23 2.07
CA ILE A 54 -4.21 -0.93 1.68
C ILE A 54 -3.35 -0.69 2.92
N TRP A 55 -3.82 0.13 3.87
CA TRP A 55 -3.11 0.40 5.11
C TRP A 55 -2.85 -0.87 5.94
N ALA A 56 -3.87 -1.70 6.14
CA ALA A 56 -3.75 -2.97 6.85
C ALA A 56 -2.76 -3.92 6.15
N SER A 57 -2.74 -3.91 4.82
CA SER A 57 -1.82 -4.74 4.02
C SER A 57 -0.37 -4.25 4.13
N LEU A 58 -0.13 -2.94 4.12
CA LEU A 58 1.19 -2.35 4.33
C LEU A 58 1.73 -2.62 5.74
N GLN A 59 0.86 -2.51 6.76
CA GLN A 59 1.23 -2.83 8.13
C GLN A 59 1.63 -4.30 8.27
N ARG A 60 0.85 -5.24 7.72
CA ARG A 60 1.20 -6.68 7.77
C ARG A 60 2.53 -7.00 7.09
N VAL A 61 2.84 -6.36 5.97
CA VAL A 61 4.14 -6.54 5.31
C VAL A 61 5.28 -6.04 6.19
N ARG A 62 5.10 -4.88 6.84
CA ARG A 62 6.07 -4.35 7.79
C ARG A 62 6.27 -5.30 8.96
N ASP A 63 5.19 -5.76 9.59
CA ASP A 63 5.23 -6.69 10.72
C ASP A 63 5.94 -8.01 10.34
N TYR A 64 5.71 -8.50 9.11
CA TYR A 64 6.40 -9.69 8.60
C TYR A 64 7.91 -9.47 8.39
N ILE A 65 8.32 -8.31 7.89
CA ILE A 65 9.73 -7.96 7.73
C ILE A 65 10.40 -7.87 9.11
N ASP A 66 9.79 -7.13 10.04
CA ASP A 66 10.31 -6.96 11.40
C ASP A 66 10.45 -8.32 12.12
N PHE A 67 9.49 -9.24 11.92
CA PHE A 67 9.57 -10.61 12.42
C PHE A 67 10.75 -11.40 11.81
N LYS A 68 10.96 -11.31 10.50
CA LYS A 68 12.06 -12.02 9.80
C LYS A 68 13.44 -11.49 10.17
N ASP A 69 13.56 -10.18 10.39
CA ASP A 69 14.81 -9.57 10.85
C ASP A 69 15.12 -10.00 12.29
N PHE A 70 14.10 -10.10 13.14
CA PHE A 70 14.25 -10.65 14.49
C PHE A 70 14.70 -12.12 14.49
N ASP A 71 14.05 -12.98 13.71
CA ASP A 71 14.47 -14.38 13.56
C ASP A 71 15.92 -14.49 13.06
N SER A 72 16.31 -13.69 12.07
CA SER A 72 17.66 -13.69 11.52
C SER A 72 18.71 -13.25 12.56
N PHE A 73 18.38 -12.26 13.39
CA PHE A 73 19.23 -11.82 14.50
C PHE A 73 19.38 -12.89 15.60
N CYS A 74 18.30 -13.59 15.95
CA CYS A 74 18.31 -14.66 16.95
C CYS A 74 19.09 -15.91 16.48
N HIS A 75 19.05 -16.24 15.19
CA HIS A 75 19.74 -17.41 14.64
C HIS A 75 21.20 -17.13 14.23
N GLY A 76 21.60 -15.86 14.06
CA GLY A 76 22.99 -15.45 13.83
C GLY A 76 23.90 -15.43 15.07
N ARG A 77 23.35 -15.62 16.28
CA ARG A 77 24.08 -15.68 17.57
C ARG A 77 24.28 -17.10 18.12
N ARG A 78 24.41 -18.10 17.25
CA ARG A 78 25.01 -19.39 17.62
C ARG A 78 26.41 -19.48 17.01
N GLN A 79 27.37 -18.84 17.68
CA GLN A 79 28.77 -19.28 17.69
C GLN A 79 29.03 -19.97 19.02
#